data_AF-A0A6V7JII7-F1
#
_entry.id   AF-A0A6V7JII7-F1
#
_cell.length_a   1.000
_cell.length_b   1.000
_cell.length_c   1.000
_cell.angle_alpha   90.00
_cell.angle_beta   90.00
_cell.angle_gamma   90.00
#
_symmetry.space_group_name_H-M   'P 1'
#
loop_
_entity.id
_entity.type
_entity.pdbx_description
1 polymer ?
#
loop_
_entity_poly.entity_id
_entity_poly.type
_entity_poly.pdbx_seq_one_letter_code
_entity_poly.pdbx_strand_id
1 'polypeptide(L)' 'NIPDNVYVSQFADDTAVYFCSTDIDECIQQIEISIHAIQNSLADLGLDLTPEKTKLIHFNNKNIQP' A
#
# COMPACT_ATOMS: atom_id res chain seq x y z
N ASN A 1 -9.96 -0.26 8.88
CA ASN A 1 -10.14 1.14 8.41
C ASN A 1 -8.87 1.59 7.73
N ILE A 2 -8.94 1.83 6.42
CA ILE A 2 -7.86 2.42 5.63
C ILE A 2 -7.93 3.96 5.83
N PRO A 3 -6.80 4.68 5.95
CA PRO A 3 -6.79 6.15 6.07
C PRO A 3 -7.45 6.84 4.87
N ASP A 4 -8.16 7.95 5.10
CA ASP A 4 -8.96 8.63 4.07
C ASP A 4 -8.16 9.16 2.86
N ASN A 5 -6.85 9.38 3.03
CA ASN A 5 -5.95 9.89 1.98
C ASN A 5 -5.18 8.78 1.25
N VAL A 6 -5.49 7.51 1.52
CA VAL A 6 -4.90 6.36 0.85
C VAL A 6 -5.85 5.89 -0.25
N TYR A 7 -5.29 5.71 -1.43
CA TYR A 7 -6.04 5.26 -2.59
C TYR A 7 -5.75 3.79 -2.85
N VAL A 8 -6.81 3.05 -3.21
CA VAL A 8 -6.74 1.64 -3.54
C VAL A 8 -7.28 1.45 -4.96
N SER A 9 -6.48 0.79 -5.80
CA SER A 9 -6.89 0.38 -7.15
C SER A 9 -6.82 -1.13 -7.21
N GLN A 10 -7.93 -1.78 -7.51
CA GLN A 10 -8.01 -3.22 -7.63
C GLN A 10 -8.36 -3.61 -9.07
N PHE A 11 -7.68 -4.62 -9.58
CA PHE A 11 -8.01 -5.25 -10.85
C PHE A 11 -7.86 -6.77 -10.71
N ALA A 12 -8.99 -7.49 -10.74
CA ALA A 12 -9.05 -8.91 -10.40
C ALA A 12 -8.45 -9.19 -9.00
N ASP A 13 -7.46 -10.07 -8.91
CA ASP A 13 -6.73 -10.41 -7.69
C ASP A 13 -5.58 -9.44 -7.36
N ASP A 14 -5.17 -8.61 -8.32
CA ASP A 14 -4.13 -7.60 -8.11
C ASP A 14 -4.69 -6.36 -7.42
N THR A 15 -4.02 -5.93 -6.35
CA THR A 15 -4.36 -4.72 -5.59
C THR A 15 -3.15 -3.81 -5.47
N ALA A 16 -3.32 -2.55 -5.89
CA ALA A 16 -2.34 -1.48 -5.72
C ALA A 16 -2.84 -0.49 -4.66
N VAL A 17 -1.97 -0.16 -3.71
CA VAL A 17 -2.20 0.84 -2.66
C VAL A 17 -1.21 1.97 -2.84
N TYR A 18 -1.69 3.20 -2.89
CA TYR A 18 -0.85 4.36 -3.15
C TYR A 18 -1.24 5.53 -2.26
N PHE A 19 -0.21 6.22 -1.80
CA PHE A 19 -0.29 7.41 -0.97
C PHE A 19 0.75 8.41 -1.50
N CYS A 20 0.43 9.70 -1.40
CA CYS A 20 1.29 10.76 -1.91
C CYS A 20 1.48 11.82 -0.82
N SER A 21 2.73 12.01 -0.41
CA SER A 21 3.16 13.11 0.47
C SER A 21 4.53 13.61 0.03
N THR A 22 4.92 14.78 0.55
CA THR A 22 6.29 15.29 0.44
C THR A 22 7.28 14.58 1.37
N ASP A 23 6.78 13.86 2.38
CA ASP A 23 7.58 13.11 3.35
C ASP A 23 7.53 11.61 3.04
N ILE A 24 8.70 10.99 2.88
CA ILE A 24 8.83 9.56 2.56
C ILE A 24 8.48 8.69 3.76
N ASP A 25 8.81 9.12 4.98
CA ASP A 25 8.55 8.37 6.20
C ASP A 25 7.04 8.32 6.44
N GLU A 26 6.35 9.44 6.20
CA GLU A 26 4.89 9.48 6.20
C GLU A 26 4.33 8.54 5.13
N CYS A 27 4.88 8.52 3.92
CA CYS A 27 4.41 7.63 2.86
C CYS A 27 4.52 6.15 3.25
N ILE A 28 5.67 5.74 3.78
CA ILE A 28 5.90 4.36 4.22
C ILE A 28 4.93 4.01 5.33
N GLN A 29 4.80 4.86 6.36
CA GLN A 29 3.94 4.61 7.50
C GLN A 29 2.46 4.47 7.08
N GLN A 30 1.96 5.35 6.20
CA GLN A 30 0.57 5.30 5.72
C GLN A 30 0.31 4.05 4.86
N ILE A 31 1.27 3.66 4.02
CA ILE A 31 1.18 2.43 3.22
C ILE A 31 1.18 1.20 4.14
N GLU A 32 2.06 1.11 5.14
CA GLU A 32 2.11 -0.01 6.07
C GLU A 32 0.82 -0.17 6.88
N ILE A 33 0.28 0.93 7.41
CA ILE A 33 -1.02 0.92 8.11
C ILE A 33 -2.12 0.36 7.20
N SER A 34 -2.11 0.78 5.93
CA SER A 34 -3.11 0.37 4.95
C SER A 34 -2.97 -1.09 4.55
N ILE A 35 -1.75 -1.58 4.35
CA ILE A 35 -1.46 -2.99 4.06
C ILE A 35 -1.94 -3.87 5.21
N HIS A 36 -1.64 -3.52 6.46
CA HIS A 36 -2.11 -4.29 7.62
C HIS A 36 -3.65 -4.31 7.71
N ALA A 37 -4.32 -3.20 7.41
CA ALA A 37 -5.78 -3.15 7.39
C ALA A 37 -6.36 -4.07 6.29
N ILE A 38 -5.75 -4.08 5.11
CA ILE A 38 -6.15 -4.97 3.99
C ILE A 38 -5.89 -6.43 4.36
N GLN A 39 -4.73 -6.74 4.94
CA GLN A 39 -4.37 -8.10 5.35
C GLN A 39 -5.39 -8.67 6.34
N ASN A 40 -5.76 -7.90 7.36
CA ASN A 40 -6.78 -8.33 8.33
C ASN A 40 -8.14 -8.57 7.65
N SER A 41 -8.52 -7.69 6.72
CA SER A 41 -9.79 -7.83 5.98
C SER A 41 -9.80 -9.05 5.06
N LEU A 42 -8.66 -9.38 4.44
CA LEU A 42 -8.52 -10.58 3.62
C LEU A 42 -8.54 -11.84 4.49
N ALA A 43 -7.89 -11.82 5.66
CA ALA A 43 -7.89 -12.93 6.60
C ALA A 43 -9.33 -13.28 7.06
N ASP A 44 -10.18 -12.28 7.27
CA ASP A 44 -11.61 -12.47 7.58
C ASP A 44 -12.38 -13.18 6.44
N LEU A 45 -11.89 -13.09 5.21
CA LEU A 45 -12.42 -13.77 4.02
C LEU A 45 -11.74 -15.12 3.75
N GLY A 46 -10.79 -15.54 4.60
CA GLY A 46 -9.97 -16.73 4.38
C GLY A 46 -8.96 -16.58 3.25
N LEU A 47 -8.57 -15.35 2.92
CA LEU A 47 -7.58 -15.01 1.90
C LEU A 47 -6.30 -14.48 2.57
N ASP A 48 -5.15 -14.77 1.95
CA ASP A 48 -3.85 -14.32 2.43
C ASP A 48 -3.15 -13.44 1.40
N LEU A 49 -2.50 -12.37 1.87
CA LEU A 49 -1.53 -11.65 1.07
C LEU A 49 -0.30 -12.53 0.86
N THR A 50 0.35 -12.37 -0.30
CA THR A 50 1.62 -13.04 -0.61
C THR A 50 2.77 -12.03 -0.44
N PRO A 51 3.45 -11.98 0.74
CA PRO A 51 4.40 -10.90 1.05
C PRO A 51 5.60 -10.86 0.09
N GLU A 52 6.07 -12.04 -0.33
CA GLU A 52 7.14 -12.24 -1.31
C GLU A 52 6.86 -11.64 -2.70
N LYS A 53 5.58 -11.44 -3.06
CA LYS A 53 5.16 -10.77 -4.30
C LYS A 53 4.85 -9.29 -4.09
N THR A 54 4.74 -8.84 -2.85
CA THR A 54 4.41 -7.46 -2.51
C THR A 54 5.64 -6.60 -2.74
N LYS A 55 5.48 -5.54 -3.55
CA LYS A 55 6.57 -4.63 -3.90
C LYS A 55 6.22 -3.22 -3.50
N LEU A 56 7.14 -2.55 -2.78
CA LEU A 56 7.07 -1.11 -2.55
C LEU A 56 7.67 -0.40 -3.77
N ILE A 57 6.92 0.52 -4.34
CA ILE A 57 7.36 1.35 -5.47
C ILE A 57 7.29 2.81 -5.04
N HIS A 58 8.44 3.49 -5.01
CA HIS A 58 8.51 4.92 -4.77
C HIS A 58 8.60 5.67 -6.10
N PHE A 59 7.56 6.46 -6.40
CA PHE A 59 7.57 7.36 -7.55
C PHE A 59 8.09 8.73 -7.14
N ASN A 60 9.24 9.12 -7.70
CA ASN A 60 9.78 10.45 -7.52
C ASN A 60 9.94 11.16 -8.87
N ASN A 61 9.15 12.21 -9.08
CA ASN A 61 9.18 13.01 -10.31
C ASN A 61 10.50 13.77 -10.54
N LYS A 62 11.41 13.78 -9.56
CA LYS A 62 12.72 14.44 -9.65
C LYS A 62 13.89 13.51 -9.96
N ASN A 63 13.66 12.22 -10.27
CA ASN A 63 14.74 11.23 -10.48
C ASN A 63 15.75 11.14 -9.31
N ILE A 64 15.36 11.55 -8.11
CA ILE A 64 16.23 11.41 -6.93
C ILE A 64 16.08 9.97 -6.46
N GLN A 65 17.19 9.21 -6.53
CA GLN A 65 17.23 7.87 -5.96
C GLN A 65 16.93 7.97 -4.45
N PRO A 66 16.05 7.09 -3.91
CA PRO A 66 15.78 7.03 -2.48
C PRO A 66 17.04 6.69 -1.68
#